data_AF-A0A9E5EYL0-F1
#
_entry.id   AF-A0A9E5EYL0-F1
#
_cell.length_a   1.000
_cell.length_b   1.000
_cell.length_c   1.000
_cell.angle_alpha   90.00
_cell.angle_beta   90.00
_cell.angle_gamma   90.00
#
_symmetry.space_group_name_H-M   'P 1'
#
loop_
_entity.id
_entity.type
_entity.pdbx_description
1 polymer ?
#
loop_
_entity_poly.entity_id
_entity_poly.type
_entity_poly.pdbx_seq_one_letter_code
_entity_poly.pdbx_strand_id
1 'polypeptide(L)'
;MKLTPVILSIGTLIFWAIGLMGQNAKPLDLSNPGALTPAEEKKTFKLASGFKIELAASEPTIIDPVALAEDEQGRLFVTKAGCLSLK
;
A
#
# COMPACT_ATOMS: atom_id res chain seq x y z
N MET A 1 -32.09 -36.79 -27.19
CA MET A 1 -32.29 -36.16 -25.87
C MET A 1 -31.37 -36.84 -24.86
N LYS A 2 -30.36 -36.13 -24.30
CA LYS A 2 -29.50 -36.48 -23.13
C LYS A 2 -28.07 -35.87 -23.18
N LEU A 3 -27.70 -35.13 -24.23
CA LEU A 3 -26.33 -34.58 -24.39
C LEU A 3 -26.11 -33.23 -23.68
N THR A 4 -27.17 -32.43 -23.51
CA THR A 4 -27.13 -31.10 -22.86
C THR A 4 -26.79 -31.10 -21.36
N PRO A 5 -27.23 -32.05 -20.50
CA PRO A 5 -26.89 -31.99 -19.07
C PRO A 5 -25.44 -32.40 -18.78
N VAL A 6 -24.84 -33.25 -19.60
CA VAL A 6 -23.46 -33.72 -19.39
C VAL A 6 -22.44 -32.60 -19.64
N ILE A 7 -22.65 -31.80 -20.69
CA ILE A 7 -21.75 -30.69 -21.05
C ILE A 7 -21.83 -29.57 -20.00
N LEU A 8 -23.02 -29.30 -19.45
CA LEU A 8 -23.20 -28.29 -18.41
C LEU A 8 -22.48 -28.69 -17.11
N SER A 9 -22.61 -29.95 -16.68
CA SER A 9 -21.96 -30.47 -15.46
C SER A 9 -20.43 -30.49 -15.55
N ILE A 10 -19.87 -30.83 -16.72
CA ILE A 10 -18.42 -30.80 -16.94
C ILE A 10 -17.88 -29.36 -16.90
N GLY A 11 -18.61 -28.42 -17.52
CA GLY A 11 -18.25 -26.99 -17.47
C GLY A 11 -18.22 -26.43 -16.04
N THR A 12 -19.18 -26.83 -15.20
CA THR A 12 -19.22 -26.41 -13.79
C THR A 12 -18.06 -27.00 -12.98
N LEU A 13 -17.72 -28.27 -13.21
CA LEU A 13 -16.58 -28.93 -12.54
C LEU A 13 -15.23 -28.31 -12.93
N ILE A 14 -15.06 -27.97 -14.21
CA ILE A 14 -13.84 -27.32 -14.71
C ILE A 14 -13.69 -25.92 -14.10
N PHE A 15 -14.79 -25.15 -14.03
CA PHE A 15 -14.77 -23.82 -13.43
C PHE A 15 -14.41 -23.85 -11.94
N TRP A 16 -14.92 -24.84 -11.19
CA TRP A 16 -14.57 -25.05 -9.78
C TRP A 16 -13.12 -25.50 -9.57
N ALA A 17 -12.63 -26.40 -10.44
CA ALA A 17 -11.25 -26.88 -10.37
C ALA A 17 -10.22 -25.78 -10.65
N ILE A 18 -10.50 -24.90 -11.62
CA ILE A 18 -9.63 -23.76 -11.95
C ILE A 18 -9.64 -22.71 -10.82
N GLY A 19 -10.80 -22.49 -10.18
CA GLY A 19 -10.92 -21.55 -9.05
C GLY A 19 -10.10 -21.95 -7.81
N LEU A 20 -9.80 -23.24 -7.62
CA LEU A 20 -9.07 -23.77 -6.46
C LEU A 20 -7.54 -23.69 -6.56
N MET A 21 -6.96 -23.43 -7.74
CA MET A 21 -5.49 -23.43 -7.92
C MET A 21 -4.81 -22.09 -7.56
N GLY A 22 -5.55 -21.07 -7.14
CA GLY A 22 -5.10 -19.68 -7.20
C GLY A 22 -4.66 -18.98 -5.90
N GLN A 23 -4.31 -19.67 -4.81
CA GLN A 23 -3.94 -18.99 -3.54
C GLN A 23 -2.57 -19.41 -3.02
N ASN A 24 -1.49 -18.85 -3.59
CA ASN A 24 -0.15 -18.86 -3.01
C ASN A 24 0.15 -17.48 -2.41
N ALA A 25 -0.29 -17.24 -1.17
CA ALA A 25 0.09 -16.05 -0.44
C ALA A 25 1.49 -16.24 0.17
N LYS A 26 2.44 -15.35 -0.18
CA LYS A 26 3.75 -15.33 0.45
C LYS A 26 3.59 -14.96 1.93
N PRO A 27 4.22 -15.69 2.88
CA PRO A 27 4.13 -15.34 4.29
C PRO A 27 4.64 -13.91 4.51
N LEU A 28 3.92 -13.17 5.35
CA LEU A 28 4.31 -11.82 5.75
C LEU A 28 5.58 -11.92 6.60
N ASP A 29 6.66 -11.32 6.13
CA ASP A 29 7.90 -11.17 6.89
C ASP A 29 7.68 -10.09 7.96
N LEU A 30 7.72 -10.51 9.23
CA LEU A 30 7.49 -9.65 10.40
C LEU A 30 8.80 -9.13 11.01
N SER A 31 9.93 -9.38 10.37
CA SER A 31 11.24 -8.93 10.85
C SER A 31 11.30 -7.39 10.73
N ASN A 32 11.34 -6.67 11.86
CA ASN A 32 11.45 -5.22 11.88
C ASN A 32 12.93 -4.81 11.89
N PRO A 33 13.47 -4.21 10.80
CA PRO A 33 14.87 -3.77 10.74
C PRO A 33 15.19 -2.57 11.64
N GLY A 34 14.21 -2.04 12.38
CA GLY A 34 14.35 -0.80 13.15
C GLY A 34 14.05 0.43 12.31
N ALA A 35 14.10 1.62 12.92
CA ALA A 35 13.87 2.87 12.22
C ALA A 35 15.06 3.20 11.30
N LEU A 36 14.81 3.25 9.99
CA LEU A 36 15.80 3.67 9.00
C LEU A 36 15.89 5.19 8.92
N THR A 37 16.99 5.71 8.38
CA THR A 37 17.05 7.13 8.04
C THR A 37 16.09 7.45 6.89
N PRO A 38 15.62 8.69 6.73
CA PRO A 38 14.72 9.06 5.63
C PRO A 38 15.27 8.72 4.23
N ALA A 39 16.59 8.81 4.06
CA ALA A 39 17.27 8.49 2.80
C ALA A 39 17.36 6.98 2.53
N GLU A 40 17.44 6.17 3.58
CA GLU A 40 17.43 4.70 3.49
C GLU A 40 16.02 4.18 3.29
N GLU A 41 15.05 4.71 4.02
CA GLU A 41 13.62 4.36 3.88
C GLU A 41 13.12 4.65 2.46
N LYS A 42 13.62 5.71 1.81
CA LYS A 42 13.31 5.99 0.40
C LYS A 42 13.53 4.78 -0.53
N LYS A 43 14.50 3.91 -0.22
CA LYS A 43 14.85 2.74 -1.03
C LYS A 43 13.91 1.54 -0.82
N THR A 44 13.09 1.55 0.24
CA THR A 44 12.16 0.45 0.57
C THR A 44 10.81 0.59 -0.15
N PHE A 45 10.44 1.81 -0.56
CA PHE A 45 9.19 2.08 -1.27
C PHE A 45 9.13 1.37 -2.63
N LYS A 46 7.98 0.77 -2.92
CA LYS A 46 7.65 0.19 -4.22
C LYS A 46 6.66 1.11 -4.93
N LEU A 47 7.04 1.64 -6.08
CA LEU A 47 6.23 2.54 -6.88
C LEU A 47 5.77 1.85 -8.17
N ALA A 48 4.61 2.26 -8.69
CA ALA A 48 4.19 1.89 -10.03
C ALA A 48 5.12 2.54 -11.10
N SER A 49 5.17 1.94 -12.29
CA SER A 49 5.96 2.48 -13.40
C SER A 49 5.53 3.91 -13.75
N GLY A 50 6.51 4.81 -13.92
CA GLY A 50 6.27 6.21 -14.27
C GLY A 50 6.12 7.17 -13.08
N PHE A 51 6.12 6.68 -11.84
CA PHE A 51 6.07 7.51 -10.64
C PHE A 51 7.44 7.72 -10.02
N LYS A 52 7.63 8.87 -9.37
CA LYS A 52 8.85 9.24 -8.63
C LYS A 52 8.49 9.72 -7.23
N ILE A 53 9.30 9.36 -6.24
CA ILE A 53 9.21 9.86 -4.87
C ILE A 53 10.47 10.66 -4.50
N GLU A 54 10.30 11.72 -3.72
CA GLU A 54 11.38 12.56 -3.21
C GLU A 54 11.15 12.90 -1.73
N LEU A 55 12.24 13.12 -1.00
CA LEU A 55 12.19 13.51 0.40
C LEU A 55 11.98 15.02 0.47
N ALA A 56 10.80 15.45 0.90
CA ALA A 56 10.47 16.88 1.04
C ALA A 56 10.92 17.45 2.39
N ALA A 57 10.69 16.72 3.47
CA ALA A 57 11.06 17.11 4.83
C ALA A 57 11.15 15.87 5.74
N SER A 58 11.93 15.98 6.80
CA SER A 58 12.08 14.96 7.84
C SER A 58 12.27 15.62 9.20
N GLU A 59 12.37 14.81 10.24
CA GLU A 59 12.81 15.27 11.55
C GLU A 59 14.19 15.96 11.47
N PRO A 60 14.43 16.99 12.30
CA PRO A 60 13.56 17.53 13.35
C PRO A 60 12.51 18.55 12.84
N THR A 61 12.53 18.89 11.56
CA THR A 61 11.69 19.96 10.97
C THR A 61 10.21 19.64 11.05
N ILE A 62 9.85 18.36 10.88
CA ILE A 62 8.48 17.85 10.98
C ILE A 62 8.49 16.63 11.89
N ILE A 63 7.59 16.64 12.88
CA ILE A 63 7.41 15.55 13.85
C ILE A 63 5.93 15.17 13.81
N ASP A 64 5.64 13.88 13.75
CA ASP A 64 4.29 13.30 13.72
C ASP A 64 3.30 14.00 12.76
N PRO A 65 3.58 14.05 11.44
CA PRO A 65 2.68 14.68 10.49
C PRO A 65 1.33 13.92 10.40
N VAL A 66 0.22 14.64 10.55
CA VAL A 66 -1.14 14.09 10.50
C VAL A 66 -1.87 14.50 9.22
N ALA A 67 -1.69 15.74 8.79
CA ALA A 67 -2.35 16.28 7.60
C ALA A 67 -1.43 17.23 6.84
N LEU A 68 -1.57 17.28 5.52
CA LEU A 68 -0.90 18.21 4.63
C LEU A 68 -1.91 18.86 3.69
N ALA A 69 -1.73 20.15 3.40
CA ALA A 69 -2.52 20.88 2.42
C ALA A 69 -1.62 21.84 1.62
N GLU A 70 -1.98 22.07 0.37
CA GLU A 70 -1.38 23.07 -0.51
C GLU A 70 -2.25 24.33 -0.54
N ASP A 71 -1.66 25.50 -0.77
CA ASP A 71 -2.40 26.74 -1.05
C ASP A 71 -2.34 27.17 -2.53
N GLU A 72 -3.04 28.24 -2.88
CA GLU A 72 -3.06 28.79 -4.24
C GLU A 72 -1.69 29.28 -4.75
N GLN A 73 -0.69 29.37 -3.88
CA GLN A 73 0.68 29.75 -4.23
C GLN A 73 1.61 28.52 -4.34
N GLY A 74 1.09 27.30 -4.18
CA GLY A 74 1.86 26.06 -4.25
C GLY A 74 2.70 25.77 -3.01
N ARG A 75 2.38 26.38 -1.85
CA ARG A 75 3.09 26.14 -0.59
C ARG A 75 2.43 24.99 0.16
N LEU A 76 3.26 24.09 0.72
CA LEU A 76 2.79 22.95 1.50
C LEU A 76 2.78 23.29 3.00
N PHE A 77 1.64 23.11 3.65
CA PHE A 77 1.44 23.25 5.09
C PHE A 77 1.19 21.89 5.71
N VAL A 78 1.87 21.61 6.83
CA VAL A 78 1.76 20.32 7.54
C VAL A 78 1.29 20.55 8.96
N THR A 79 0.30 19.76 9.38
CA THR A 79 -0.16 19.71 10.77
C THR A 79 0.48 18.53 11.48
N LYS A 80 1.02 18.75 12.67
CA LYS A 80 1.54 17.69 13.55
C LYS A 80 0.50 17.18 14.54
N ALA A 81 0.63 15.92 14.96
CA ALA A 81 -0.11 15.39 16.10
C ALA A 81 0.35 16.09 17.39
N GLY A 82 -0.59 16.45 18.27
CA GLY A 82 -0.25 16.92 19.62
C GLY A 82 0.00 18.41 19.79
N CYS A 83 -0.45 19.29 18.88
CA CYS A 83 -0.53 20.74 19.16
C CYS A 83 -1.74 21.12 20.06
N LEU A 84 -2.16 20.23 20.97
CA LEU A 84 -2.93 20.62 22.14
C LEU A 84 -1.91 21.11 23.17
N SER A 85 -1.69 22.42 23.17
CA SER A 85 -0.99 23.11 24.25
C SER A 85 -1.78 22.90 25.54
N LEU A 86 -1.51 21.80 26.25
CA LEU A 86 -1.76 21.74 27.68
C LEU A 86 -0.65 22.57 28.33
N LYS A 87 -1.07 23.76 28.74
CA LYS A 87 -0.29 24.69 29.54
C LYS A 87 -0.16 24.19 30.96
#